data_AF-A0A3M6VQV0-F1
#
_entry.id   AF-A0A3M6VQV0-F1
#
_cell.length_a   1.000
_cell.length_b   1.000
_cell.length_c   1.000
_cell.angle_alpha   90.00
_cell.angle_beta   90.00
_cell.angle_gamma   90.00
#
_symmetry.space_group_name_H-M   'P 1'
#
loop_
_entity.id
_entity.type
_entity.pdbx_description
1 polymer ?
#
loop_
_entity_poly.entity_id
_entity_poly.type
_entity_poly.pdbx_seq_one_letter_code
_entity_poly.pdbx_strand_id
1 'polypeptide(L)'
;MAKHHFTGATTKAESALRTSPKKKNVVITSSASLWLSFCSTFLPNLLVIVVAVAAVYFEFTTSDSYVHSPALLSLLKRSFIFWACLAARTQLTDFVTPPEVSRRPPSIRKETSRHVRALFAAIAANLLGSAIIRPVFGATPQFEDTIRLVVPIYFLVEIVVDGLQFPMPLLKTIIGLSVSWLKAIMIPKLVMEWQSSTNAHPLGFLAISTANLYASGLVLRYLKNYARTNRVLDLSMSGIGSILQIVGTSGAIGVVAYVANHFMLHEERVLEARVLYFCVAWFALHKYWKKAVGELLVSMFTLPTKSKTL
;
A
#
# COMPACT_ATOMS: atom_id res chain seq x y z
N MET A 1 61.07 3.48 57.78
CA MET A 1 59.73 3.80 57.21
C MET A 1 59.12 2.48 56.75
N ALA A 2 58.36 1.78 57.59
CA ALA A 2 56.89 1.84 57.69
C ALA A 2 56.20 1.55 56.33
N LYS A 3 55.25 0.62 56.16
CA LYS A 3 54.57 -0.36 57.04
C LYS A 3 53.75 -1.29 56.10
N HIS A 4 53.79 -2.59 56.37
CA HIS A 4 52.73 -3.62 56.30
C HIS A 4 51.68 -3.71 55.15
N HIS A 5 51.67 -4.91 54.55
CA HIS A 5 50.51 -5.72 54.09
C HIS A 5 49.14 -5.41 54.71
N PHE A 6 48.06 -5.55 53.92
CA PHE A 6 47.02 -6.56 54.21
C PHE A 6 46.06 -6.84 53.03
N THR A 7 45.78 -8.13 52.87
CA THR A 7 44.84 -8.81 51.96
C THR A 7 43.48 -9.03 52.64
N GLY A 8 42.37 -8.94 51.88
CA GLY A 8 41.25 -9.89 51.91
C GLY A 8 40.34 -10.06 53.15
N ALA A 9 39.02 -9.96 52.86
CA ALA A 9 37.91 -10.83 53.29
C ALA A 9 37.04 -10.49 54.54
N THR A 10 35.72 -10.30 54.27
CA THR A 10 34.50 -10.84 54.94
C THR A 10 34.26 -10.54 56.45
N THR A 11 33.09 -10.20 57.02
CA THR A 11 31.67 -10.63 56.87
C THR A 11 30.88 -9.90 57.99
N LYS A 12 29.66 -9.34 57.85
CA LYS A 12 28.30 -9.87 58.18
C LYS A 12 27.42 -8.62 58.45
N ALA A 13 26.33 -8.33 57.75
CA ALA A 13 24.98 -8.94 57.72
C ALA A 13 24.07 -8.56 58.92
N GLU A 14 23.02 -7.76 58.65
CA GLU A 14 21.59 -8.03 58.94
C GLU A 14 20.72 -6.82 58.51
N SER A 15 19.94 -6.96 57.43
CA SER A 15 18.48 -7.17 57.40
C SER A 15 17.68 -5.86 57.57
N ALA A 16 16.93 -5.40 56.56
CA ALA A 16 15.55 -5.84 56.40
C ALA A 16 15.03 -5.69 54.96
N LEU A 17 14.43 -6.79 54.47
CA LEU A 17 13.27 -6.88 53.57
C LEU A 17 12.78 -5.59 52.87
N ARG A 18 12.84 -5.57 51.53
CA ARG A 18 11.71 -5.09 50.69
C ARG A 18 11.82 -5.59 49.25
N THR A 19 11.18 -6.74 49.06
CA THR A 19 10.34 -7.11 47.90
C THR A 19 10.91 -6.91 46.50
N SER A 20 11.18 -8.06 45.86
CA SER A 20 11.06 -8.32 44.43
C SER A 20 10.07 -7.39 43.71
N PRO A 21 10.35 -6.95 42.48
CA PRO A 21 9.33 -6.35 41.65
C PRO A 21 8.33 -7.47 41.33
N LYS A 22 7.27 -7.55 42.14
CA LYS A 22 6.04 -8.25 41.78
C LYS A 22 5.77 -7.83 40.34
N LYS A 23 5.78 -8.80 39.43
CA LYS A 23 4.93 -8.81 38.24
C LYS A 23 3.58 -8.30 38.74
N LYS A 24 3.33 -7.00 38.60
CA LYS A 24 1.98 -6.50 38.54
C LYS A 24 1.46 -7.19 37.29
N ASN A 25 0.72 -8.29 37.51
CA ASN A 25 -0.31 -8.70 36.60
C ASN A 25 -1.21 -7.48 36.47
N VAL A 26 -0.84 -6.65 35.50
CA VAL A 26 -1.67 -5.62 34.94
C VAL A 26 -2.80 -6.43 34.31
N VAL A 27 -3.85 -6.66 35.08
CA VAL A 27 -5.17 -7.02 34.58
C VAL A 27 -5.69 -5.78 33.87
N ILE A 28 -5.07 -5.44 32.75
CA ILE A 28 -5.62 -4.55 31.73
C ILE A 28 -6.16 -5.50 30.66
N THR A 29 -7.46 -5.77 30.80
CA THR A 29 -8.43 -5.88 29.71
C THR A 29 -8.18 -6.96 28.66
N SER A 30 -8.60 -8.19 28.95
CA SER A 30 -8.94 -9.18 27.90
C SER A 30 -9.98 -8.62 26.92
N SER A 31 -10.87 -7.74 27.37
CA SER A 31 -11.85 -7.06 26.52
C SER A 31 -11.21 -6.06 25.55
N ALA A 32 -10.24 -5.25 25.96
CA ALA A 32 -9.59 -4.28 25.08
C ALA A 32 -8.66 -4.96 24.06
N SER A 33 -8.03 -6.09 24.40
CA SER A 33 -7.26 -6.88 23.44
C SER A 33 -8.17 -7.59 22.43
N LEU A 34 -9.34 -8.07 22.85
CA LEU A 34 -10.37 -8.62 21.96
C LEU A 34 -10.97 -7.54 21.05
N TRP A 35 -11.28 -6.35 21.57
CA TRP A 35 -11.77 -5.22 20.77
C TRP A 35 -10.73 -4.73 19.77
N LEU A 36 -9.45 -4.63 20.17
CA LEU A 36 -8.37 -4.27 19.26
C LEU A 36 -8.19 -5.34 18.17
N SER A 37 -8.26 -6.62 18.52
CA SER A 37 -8.21 -7.73 17.56
C SER A 37 -9.41 -7.70 16.59
N PHE A 38 -10.61 -7.40 17.10
CA PHE A 38 -11.81 -7.25 16.30
C PHE A 38 -11.69 -6.09 15.29
N CYS A 39 -11.27 -4.90 15.73
CA CYS A 39 -11.11 -3.72 14.89
C CYS A 39 -9.93 -3.80 13.92
N SER A 40 -8.84 -4.48 14.29
CA SER A 40 -7.64 -4.59 13.46
C SER A 40 -7.69 -5.75 12.46
N THR A 41 -8.47 -6.80 12.75
CA THR A 41 -8.42 -8.06 11.99
C THR A 41 -9.79 -8.51 11.51
N PHE A 42 -10.75 -8.76 12.40
CA PHE A 42 -12.03 -9.34 12.00
C PHE A 42 -12.86 -8.39 11.12
N LEU A 43 -13.10 -7.17 11.61
CA LEU A 43 -13.98 -6.21 10.95
C LEU A 43 -13.45 -5.74 9.58
N PRO A 44 -12.15 -5.43 9.39
CA PRO A 44 -11.61 -5.14 8.06
C PRO A 44 -11.76 -6.30 7.07
N ASN A 45 -11.58 -7.55 7.52
CA ASN A 45 -11.77 -8.72 6.65
C ASN A 45 -13.24 -8.86 6.22
N LEU A 46 -14.17 -8.71 7.18
CA LEU A 46 -15.59 -8.78 6.89
C LEU A 46 -16.02 -7.68 5.90
N LEU A 47 -15.58 -6.44 6.10
CA LEU A 47 -15.88 -5.33 5.20
C LEU A 47 -15.34 -5.59 3.79
N VAL A 48 -14.12 -6.09 3.67
CA VAL A 48 -13.52 -6.45 2.38
C VAL A 48 -14.36 -7.51 1.65
N ILE A 49 -14.86 -8.52 2.37
CA ILE A 49 -15.72 -9.57 1.79
C ILE A 49 -17.07 -8.98 1.37
N VAL A 50 -17.75 -8.23 2.25
CA VAL A 50 -19.07 -7.64 1.97
C VAL A 50 -19.01 -6.71 0.76
N VAL A 51 -18.00 -5.84 0.69
CA VAL A 51 -17.81 -4.92 -0.43
C VAL A 51 -17.47 -5.68 -1.72
N ALA A 52 -16.69 -6.74 -1.67
CA ALA A 52 -16.41 -7.57 -2.84
C ALA A 52 -17.68 -8.29 -3.36
N VAL A 53 -18.51 -8.82 -2.45
CA VAL A 53 -19.81 -9.42 -2.81
C VAL A 53 -20.71 -8.37 -3.46
N ALA A 54 -20.85 -7.19 -2.85
CA ALA A 54 -21.65 -6.11 -3.41
C ALA A 54 -21.14 -5.67 -4.79
N ALA A 55 -19.82 -5.55 -4.97
CA ALA A 55 -19.21 -5.15 -6.23
C ALA A 55 -19.55 -6.08 -7.40
N VAL A 56 -19.64 -7.39 -7.14
CA VAL A 56 -20.00 -8.39 -8.15
C VAL A 56 -21.52 -8.51 -8.31
N TYR A 57 -22.26 -8.52 -7.21
CA TYR A 57 -23.72 -8.65 -7.22
C TYR A 57 -24.39 -7.50 -7.99
N PHE A 58 -23.89 -6.27 -7.80
CA PHE A 58 -24.35 -5.09 -8.53
C PHE A 58 -23.55 -4.82 -9.82
N GLU A 59 -22.67 -5.74 -10.23
CA GLU A 59 -21.88 -5.64 -11.47
C GLU A 59 -21.03 -4.37 -11.61
N PHE A 60 -20.66 -3.74 -10.50
CA PHE A 60 -19.84 -2.51 -10.48
C PHE A 60 -18.41 -2.71 -11.00
N THR A 61 -17.99 -3.93 -11.26
CA THR A 61 -16.65 -4.24 -11.83
C THR A 61 -16.71 -4.84 -13.23
N THR A 62 -17.90 -5.15 -13.72
CA THR A 62 -18.12 -5.91 -14.96
C THR A 62 -19.11 -5.24 -15.92
N SER A 63 -20.03 -4.40 -15.41
CA SER A 63 -21.02 -3.73 -16.25
C SER A 63 -20.35 -2.75 -17.22
N ASP A 64 -20.66 -2.87 -18.51
CA ASP A 64 -20.06 -2.04 -19.55
C ASP A 64 -20.30 -0.55 -19.32
N SER A 65 -21.50 -0.18 -18.87
CA SER A 65 -21.87 1.21 -18.58
C SER A 65 -20.98 1.85 -17.51
N TYR A 66 -20.51 1.05 -16.56
CA TYR A 66 -19.70 1.50 -15.44
C TYR A 66 -18.21 1.43 -15.77
N VAL A 67 -17.76 0.29 -16.32
CA VAL A 67 -16.34 0.01 -16.64
C VAL A 67 -15.81 0.91 -17.77
N HIS A 68 -16.67 1.31 -18.71
CA HIS A 68 -16.29 2.19 -19.83
C HIS A 68 -16.56 3.67 -19.55
N SER A 69 -17.10 4.01 -18.37
CA SER A 69 -17.36 5.41 -18.01
C SER A 69 -16.05 6.22 -17.94
N PRO A 70 -15.85 7.22 -18.81
CA PRO A 70 -14.61 7.99 -18.85
C PRO A 70 -14.45 8.85 -17.59
N ALA A 71 -15.56 9.35 -17.04
CA ALA A 71 -15.55 10.15 -15.82
C ALA A 71 -15.07 9.33 -14.61
N LEU A 72 -15.59 8.11 -14.45
CA LEU A 72 -15.18 7.22 -13.39
C LEU A 72 -13.71 6.81 -13.54
N LEU A 73 -13.29 6.35 -14.72
CA LEU A 73 -11.90 5.93 -14.95
C LEU A 73 -10.93 7.10 -14.73
N SER A 74 -11.30 8.32 -15.12
CA SER A 74 -10.51 9.52 -14.85
C SER A 74 -10.38 9.78 -13.35
N LEU A 75 -11.49 9.72 -12.60
CA LEU A 75 -11.48 9.88 -11.15
C LEU A 75 -10.62 8.81 -10.47
N LEU A 76 -10.80 7.54 -10.82
CA LEU A 76 -10.05 6.42 -10.25
C LEU A 76 -8.54 6.52 -10.55
N LYS A 77 -8.16 6.93 -11.77
CA LYS A 77 -6.76 7.20 -12.13
C LYS A 77 -6.17 8.35 -11.32
N ARG A 78 -6.91 9.45 -11.13
CA ARG A 78 -6.47 10.58 -10.29
C ARG A 78 -6.31 10.16 -8.82
N SER A 79 -7.22 9.34 -8.31
CA SER A 79 -7.11 8.76 -6.96
C SER A 79 -5.88 7.86 -6.82
N PHE A 80 -5.52 7.10 -7.86
CA PHE A 80 -4.28 6.32 -7.88
C PHE A 80 -3.03 7.19 -7.85
N ILE A 81 -3.01 8.30 -8.59
CA ILE A 81 -1.93 9.27 -8.52
C ILE A 81 -1.83 9.86 -7.11
N PHE A 82 -2.96 10.26 -6.53
CA PHE A 82 -3.01 10.75 -5.15
C PHE A 82 -2.42 9.71 -4.18
N TRP A 83 -2.82 8.44 -4.32
CA TRP A 83 -2.27 7.34 -3.53
C TRP A 83 -0.76 7.23 -3.65
N ALA A 84 -0.21 7.30 -4.87
CA ALA A 84 1.23 7.23 -5.11
C ALA A 84 1.98 8.41 -4.47
N CYS A 85 1.44 9.62 -4.54
CA CYS A 85 1.97 10.79 -3.84
C CYS A 85 1.97 10.58 -2.32
N LEU A 86 0.86 10.09 -1.76
CA LEU A 86 0.73 9.79 -0.33
C LEU A 86 1.70 8.68 0.12
N ALA A 87 1.90 7.67 -0.72
CA ALA A 87 2.82 6.58 -0.48
C ALA A 87 4.28 7.06 -0.54
N ALA A 88 4.63 7.91 -1.51
CA ALA A 88 5.94 8.55 -1.56
C ALA A 88 6.21 9.32 -0.26
N ARG A 89 5.26 10.13 0.22
CA ARG A 89 5.41 10.87 1.48
C ARG A 89 5.63 9.95 2.69
N THR A 90 4.84 8.89 2.82
CA THR A 90 4.83 8.04 4.02
C THR A 90 5.89 6.94 4.03
N GLN A 91 6.26 6.41 2.86
CA GLN A 91 7.16 5.26 2.76
C GLN A 91 8.59 5.66 2.41
N LEU A 92 8.79 6.84 1.82
CA LEU A 92 10.09 7.36 1.39
C LEU A 92 10.60 8.50 2.28
N THR A 93 10.24 8.53 3.56
CA THR A 93 10.74 9.54 4.52
C THR A 93 12.27 9.66 4.48
N ASP A 94 12.97 8.52 4.46
CA ASP A 94 14.44 8.47 4.46
C ASP A 94 15.05 8.98 3.13
N PHE A 95 14.33 8.82 2.01
CA PHE A 95 14.76 9.27 0.68
C PHE A 95 14.49 10.77 0.48
N VAL A 96 13.29 11.20 0.87
CA VAL A 96 12.83 12.60 0.78
C VAL A 96 13.62 13.46 1.77
N THR A 97 13.77 12.98 3.00
CA THR A 97 14.48 13.66 4.08
C THR A 97 15.52 12.74 4.73
N PRO A 98 16.76 12.74 4.21
CA PRO A 98 17.83 11.96 4.82
C PRO A 98 18.06 12.37 6.29
N PRO A 99 18.40 11.43 7.19
CA PRO A 99 18.62 11.71 8.61
C PRO A 99 19.77 12.71 8.86
N GLU A 100 20.70 12.83 7.92
CA GLU A 100 21.78 13.84 7.94
C GLU A 100 21.25 15.27 7.74
N VAL A 101 20.13 15.41 7.01
CA VAL A 101 19.49 16.68 6.66
C VAL A 101 18.44 17.07 7.70
N SER A 102 17.81 16.10 8.38
CA SER A 102 16.80 16.35 9.41
C SER A 102 17.36 16.96 10.71
N ARG A 103 18.65 16.75 11.01
CA ARG A 103 19.32 17.29 12.21
C ARG A 103 19.68 18.77 12.13
N ARG A 104 19.57 19.40 10.95
CA ARG A 104 19.93 20.79 10.71
C ARG A 104 18.67 21.65 10.53
N PRO A 105 18.71 22.95 10.87
CA PRO A 105 17.53 23.82 10.75
C PRO A 105 16.95 23.80 9.32
N PRO A 106 15.61 23.89 9.20
CA PRO A 106 14.93 23.92 7.91
C PRO A 106 15.34 25.18 7.14
N SER A 107 15.70 24.99 5.87
CA SER A 107 16.03 26.07 4.93
C SER A 107 15.21 25.85 3.67
N ILE A 108 14.78 26.94 3.01
CA ILE A 108 13.96 26.88 1.79
C ILE A 108 14.54 25.90 0.77
N ARG A 109 15.86 25.97 0.52
CA ARG A 109 16.56 25.07 -0.42
C ARG A 109 16.39 23.58 -0.09
N LYS A 110 16.42 23.21 1.19
CA LYS A 110 16.22 21.82 1.64
C LYS A 110 14.78 21.39 1.44
N GLU A 111 13.83 22.26 1.73
CA GLU A 111 12.40 21.97 1.55
C GLU A 111 12.05 21.80 0.07
N THR A 112 12.57 22.67 -0.80
CA THR A 112 12.46 22.51 -2.25
C THR A 112 13.06 21.17 -2.69
N SER A 113 14.24 20.79 -2.18
CA SER A 113 14.84 19.50 -2.50
C SER A 113 14.00 18.31 -2.04
N ARG A 114 13.29 18.41 -0.91
CA ARG A 114 12.37 17.36 -0.42
C ARG A 114 11.20 17.20 -1.39
N HIS A 115 10.54 18.29 -1.75
CA HIS A 115 9.42 18.26 -2.69
C HIS A 115 9.84 17.75 -4.07
N VAL A 116 11.01 18.15 -4.58
CA VAL A 116 11.54 17.64 -5.86
C VAL A 116 11.76 16.13 -5.80
N ARG A 117 12.33 15.59 -4.73
CA ARG A 117 12.52 14.14 -4.56
C ARG A 117 11.21 13.39 -4.42
N ALA A 118 10.26 13.93 -3.65
CA ALA A 118 8.93 13.34 -3.48
C ALA A 118 8.16 13.33 -4.81
N LEU A 119 8.20 14.43 -5.56
CA LEU A 119 7.58 14.54 -6.88
C LEU A 119 8.22 13.59 -7.89
N PHE A 120 9.56 13.48 -7.90
CA PHE A 120 10.26 12.49 -8.72
C PHE A 120 9.79 11.06 -8.41
N ALA A 121 9.72 10.70 -7.13
CA ALA A 121 9.25 9.39 -6.72
C ALA A 121 7.81 9.11 -7.14
N ALA A 122 6.92 10.10 -7.00
CA ALA A 122 5.52 10.00 -7.44
C ALA A 122 5.41 9.85 -8.96
N ILE A 123 6.17 10.63 -9.74
CA ILE A 123 6.23 10.51 -11.19
C ILE A 123 6.73 9.12 -11.60
N ALA A 124 7.86 8.67 -11.06
CA ALA A 124 8.43 7.36 -11.36
C ALA A 124 7.47 6.22 -11.02
N ALA A 125 6.79 6.28 -9.87
CA ALA A 125 5.82 5.28 -9.45
C ALA A 125 4.61 5.19 -10.39
N ASN A 126 4.15 6.31 -10.95
CA ASN A 126 3.02 6.34 -11.90
C ASN A 126 3.45 5.97 -13.33
N LEU A 127 4.70 6.26 -13.70
CA LEU A 127 5.23 5.96 -15.04
C LEU A 127 5.56 4.49 -15.25
N LEU A 128 6.10 3.79 -14.25
CA LEU A 128 6.66 2.45 -14.47
C LEU A 128 5.62 1.46 -15.02
N GLY A 129 4.38 1.51 -14.53
CA GLY A 129 3.31 0.66 -15.05
C GLY A 129 3.03 0.92 -16.53
N SER A 130 2.92 2.19 -16.92
CA SER A 130 2.70 2.61 -18.32
C SER A 130 3.90 2.25 -19.22
N ALA A 131 5.12 2.42 -18.72
CA ALA A 131 6.35 2.10 -19.42
C ALA A 131 6.53 0.60 -19.72
N ILE A 132 5.90 -0.28 -18.94
CA ILE A 132 5.91 -1.73 -19.19
C ILE A 132 4.69 -2.15 -20.01
N ILE A 133 3.49 -1.71 -19.61
CA ILE A 133 2.24 -2.20 -20.20
C ILE A 133 2.06 -1.72 -21.65
N ARG A 134 2.29 -0.43 -21.94
CA ARG A 134 1.99 0.12 -23.26
C ARG A 134 2.86 -0.49 -24.38
N PRO A 135 4.18 -0.68 -24.19
CA PRO A 135 4.99 -1.34 -25.21
C PRO A 135 4.57 -2.79 -25.51
N VAL A 136 4.03 -3.52 -24.52
CA VAL A 136 3.49 -4.88 -24.77
C VAL A 136 2.30 -4.85 -25.73
N PHE A 137 1.57 -3.73 -25.79
CA PHE A 137 0.49 -3.49 -26.74
C PHE A 137 0.92 -2.68 -27.97
N GLY A 138 2.23 -2.51 -28.21
CA GLY A 138 2.75 -1.73 -29.35
C GLY A 138 2.52 -0.22 -29.25
N ALA A 139 2.13 0.29 -28.08
CA ALA A 139 1.89 1.71 -27.84
C ALA A 139 3.06 2.38 -27.11
N THR A 140 3.29 3.66 -27.40
CA THR A 140 4.33 4.46 -26.73
C THR A 140 3.94 4.76 -25.28
N PRO A 141 4.89 4.79 -24.32
CA PRO A 141 4.56 5.17 -22.95
C PRO A 141 4.09 6.63 -22.86
N GLN A 142 3.13 6.88 -21.97
CA GLN A 142 2.42 8.15 -21.87
C GLN A 142 3.11 9.11 -20.88
N PHE A 143 4.37 9.44 -21.14
CA PHE A 143 5.21 10.20 -20.21
C PHE A 143 4.66 11.60 -19.91
N GLU A 144 4.39 12.37 -20.96
CA GLU A 144 3.94 13.76 -20.84
C GLU A 144 2.59 13.87 -20.14
N ASP A 145 1.60 13.08 -20.56
CA ASP A 145 0.27 13.07 -19.94
C ASP A 145 0.33 12.69 -18.46
N THR A 146 1.21 11.74 -18.11
CA THR A 146 1.40 11.34 -16.71
C THR A 146 1.98 12.50 -15.90
N ILE A 147 3.01 13.18 -16.41
CA ILE A 147 3.62 14.32 -15.70
C ILE A 147 2.60 15.46 -15.54
N ARG A 148 1.86 15.80 -16.61
CA ARG A 148 0.81 16.83 -16.61
C ARG A 148 -0.27 16.57 -15.56
N LEU A 149 -0.56 15.30 -15.24
CA LEU A 149 -1.52 14.91 -14.21
C LEU A 149 -0.90 14.82 -12.81
N VAL A 150 0.32 14.28 -12.69
CA VAL A 150 0.95 14.01 -11.39
C VAL A 150 1.32 15.30 -10.67
N VAL A 151 1.89 16.28 -11.37
CA VAL A 151 2.35 17.54 -10.78
C VAL A 151 1.23 18.30 -10.05
N PRO A 152 0.07 18.61 -10.65
CA PRO A 152 -1.00 19.33 -9.94
C PRO A 152 -1.59 18.49 -8.79
N ILE A 153 -1.72 17.18 -8.95
CA ILE A 153 -2.25 16.31 -7.89
C ILE A 153 -1.27 16.23 -6.72
N TYR A 154 0.04 16.24 -6.97
CA TYR A 154 1.05 16.30 -5.93
C TYR A 154 0.86 17.53 -5.03
N PHE A 155 0.73 18.72 -5.62
CA PHE A 155 0.47 19.94 -4.85
C PHE A 155 -0.86 19.88 -4.10
N LEU A 156 -1.91 19.31 -4.70
CA LEU A 156 -3.18 19.10 -4.02
C LEU A 156 -3.02 18.20 -2.78
N VAL A 157 -2.24 17.11 -2.88
CA VAL A 157 -1.96 16.21 -1.75
C VAL A 157 -1.26 16.96 -0.62
N GLU A 158 -0.24 17.76 -0.95
CA GLU A 158 0.47 18.59 0.03
C GLU A 158 -0.48 19.58 0.73
N ILE A 159 -1.37 20.25 -0.03
CA ILE A 159 -2.39 21.15 0.55
C ILE A 159 -3.36 20.40 1.47
N VAL A 160 -3.83 19.22 1.06
CA VAL A 160 -4.79 18.43 1.86
C VAL A 160 -4.17 17.91 3.15
N VAL A 161 -2.91 17.46 3.08
CA VAL A 161 -2.22 16.86 4.22
C VAL A 161 -1.63 17.90 5.16
N ASP A 162 -0.94 18.92 4.64
CA ASP A 162 -0.24 19.91 5.46
C ASP A 162 -1.05 21.20 5.68
N GLY A 163 -1.80 21.63 4.66
CA GLY A 163 -2.65 22.83 4.76
C GLY A 163 -3.93 22.57 5.53
N LEU A 164 -4.73 21.59 5.09
CA LEU A 164 -6.03 21.25 5.69
C LEU A 164 -5.92 20.27 6.86
N GLN A 165 -4.76 19.62 7.05
CA GLN A 165 -4.53 18.65 8.11
C GLN A 165 -5.57 17.52 8.14
N PHE A 166 -6.01 17.08 6.96
CA PHE A 166 -7.06 16.08 6.84
C PHE A 166 -6.62 14.75 7.51
N PRO A 167 -7.51 14.05 8.23
CA PRO A 167 -7.15 12.84 8.96
C PRO A 167 -6.60 11.74 8.04
N MET A 168 -5.32 11.42 8.23
CA MET A 168 -4.59 10.46 7.39
C MET A 168 -5.24 9.07 7.30
N PRO A 169 -5.78 8.46 8.38
CA PRO A 169 -6.44 7.15 8.28
C PRO A 169 -7.68 7.18 7.38
N LEU A 170 -8.47 8.25 7.44
CA LEU A 170 -9.64 8.42 6.60
C LEU A 170 -9.24 8.61 5.13
N LEU A 171 -8.25 9.46 4.88
CA LEU A 171 -7.72 9.72 3.53
C LEU A 171 -7.22 8.42 2.87
N LYS A 172 -6.38 7.65 3.58
CA LYS A 172 -5.91 6.34 3.12
C LYS A 172 -7.04 5.36 2.83
N THR A 173 -8.14 5.41 3.60
CA THR A 173 -9.29 4.53 3.42
C THR A 173 -10.06 4.86 2.14
N ILE A 174 -10.38 6.13 1.92
CA ILE A 174 -11.12 6.59 0.73
C ILE A 174 -10.30 6.32 -0.54
N ILE A 175 -9.03 6.67 -0.52
CA ILE A 175 -8.14 6.47 -1.66
C ILE A 175 -7.85 4.99 -1.87
N GLY A 176 -7.61 4.24 -0.80
CA GLY A 176 -7.39 2.79 -0.86
C GLY A 176 -8.57 2.05 -1.50
N LEU A 177 -9.81 2.46 -1.19
CA LEU A 177 -11.00 1.94 -1.86
C LEU A 177 -10.98 2.27 -3.35
N SER A 178 -10.74 3.54 -3.71
CA SER A 178 -10.66 3.97 -5.11
C SER A 178 -9.59 3.20 -5.90
N VAL A 179 -8.41 2.99 -5.32
CA VAL A 179 -7.33 2.22 -5.95
C VAL A 179 -7.71 0.76 -6.08
N SER A 180 -8.33 0.16 -5.06
CA SER A 180 -8.82 -1.21 -5.14
C SER A 180 -9.85 -1.38 -6.27
N TRP A 181 -10.75 -0.41 -6.43
CA TRP A 181 -11.73 -0.40 -7.52
C TRP A 181 -11.08 -0.30 -8.89
N LEU A 182 -10.12 0.64 -9.04
CA LEU A 182 -9.34 0.76 -10.27
C LEU A 182 -8.68 -0.56 -10.63
N LYS A 183 -8.06 -1.25 -9.66
CA LYS A 183 -7.36 -2.51 -9.91
C LYS A 183 -8.32 -3.65 -10.21
N ALA A 184 -9.46 -3.73 -9.52
CA ALA A 184 -10.50 -4.70 -9.79
C ALA A 184 -11.03 -4.60 -11.23
N ILE A 185 -11.16 -3.38 -11.77
CA ILE A 185 -11.57 -3.15 -13.17
C ILE A 185 -10.41 -3.40 -14.16
N MET A 186 -9.21 -2.90 -13.85
CA MET A 186 -8.09 -2.94 -14.79
C MET A 186 -7.49 -4.33 -14.96
N ILE A 187 -7.56 -5.22 -13.96
CA ILE A 187 -7.01 -6.58 -14.07
C ILE A 187 -7.73 -7.36 -15.19
N PRO A 188 -9.06 -7.55 -15.16
CA PRO A 188 -9.75 -8.24 -16.25
C PRO A 188 -9.64 -7.52 -17.59
N LYS A 189 -9.72 -6.18 -17.59
CA LYS A 189 -9.64 -5.38 -18.81
C LYS A 189 -8.31 -5.58 -19.53
N LEU A 190 -7.18 -5.49 -18.83
CA LEU A 190 -5.86 -5.67 -19.41
C LEU A 190 -5.63 -7.11 -19.89
N VAL A 191 -6.20 -8.09 -19.19
CA VAL A 191 -6.15 -9.50 -19.62
C VAL A 191 -6.98 -9.70 -20.90
N MET A 192 -8.14 -9.05 -21.00
CA MET A 192 -8.96 -9.07 -22.22
C MET A 192 -8.26 -8.39 -23.40
N GLU A 193 -7.64 -7.22 -23.19
CA GLU A 193 -6.81 -6.54 -24.20
C GLU A 193 -5.60 -7.40 -24.63
N TRP A 194 -5.01 -8.17 -23.70
CA TRP A 194 -3.95 -9.11 -24.04
C TRP A 194 -4.47 -10.28 -24.87
N GLN A 195 -5.64 -10.84 -24.54
CA GLN A 195 -6.28 -11.92 -25.30
C GLN A 195 -6.60 -11.51 -26.75
N SER A 196 -6.99 -10.24 -26.97
CA SER A 196 -7.34 -9.73 -28.30
C SER A 196 -6.13 -9.22 -29.10
N SER A 197 -4.93 -9.19 -28.50
CA SER A 197 -3.72 -8.75 -29.18
C SER A 197 -3.20 -9.79 -30.17
N THR A 198 -2.78 -9.34 -31.36
CA THR A 198 -2.21 -10.19 -32.41
C THR A 198 -0.93 -10.92 -31.99
N ASN A 199 -0.22 -10.41 -30.98
CA ASN A 199 1.04 -10.97 -30.46
C ASN A 199 0.91 -11.38 -28.98
N ALA A 200 -0.18 -12.07 -28.62
CA ALA A 200 -0.44 -12.53 -27.26
C ALA A 200 0.60 -13.60 -26.82
N HIS A 201 1.69 -13.17 -26.17
CA HIS A 201 2.71 -14.06 -25.61
C HIS A 201 2.56 -14.20 -24.07
N PRO A 202 2.82 -15.39 -23.48
CA PRO A 202 2.75 -15.60 -22.02
C PRO A 202 3.64 -14.66 -21.20
N LEU A 203 4.82 -14.29 -21.72
CA LEU A 203 5.68 -13.30 -21.07
C LEU A 203 5.03 -11.90 -21.04
N GLY A 204 4.30 -11.53 -22.10
CA GLY A 204 3.54 -10.28 -22.15
C GLY A 204 2.43 -10.27 -21.10
N PHE A 205 1.72 -11.40 -20.96
CA PHE A 205 0.72 -11.58 -19.90
C PHE A 205 1.31 -11.36 -18.50
N LEU A 206 2.39 -12.07 -18.17
CA LEU A 206 3.05 -11.93 -16.87
C LEU A 206 3.56 -10.50 -16.64
N ALA A 207 4.12 -9.86 -17.67
CA ALA A 207 4.60 -8.48 -17.60
C ALA A 207 3.45 -7.51 -17.30
N ILE A 208 2.32 -7.61 -18.02
CA ILE A 208 1.15 -6.75 -17.82
C ILE A 208 0.54 -6.97 -16.43
N SER A 209 0.30 -8.22 -16.04
CA SER A 209 -0.26 -8.54 -14.73
C SER A 209 0.62 -8.03 -13.59
N THR A 210 1.94 -8.24 -13.69
CA THR A 210 2.91 -7.79 -12.68
C THR A 210 3.00 -6.27 -12.64
N ALA A 211 3.12 -5.62 -13.80
CA ALA A 211 3.24 -4.17 -13.89
C ALA A 211 1.99 -3.46 -13.36
N ASN A 212 0.80 -3.96 -13.71
CA ASN A 212 -0.45 -3.39 -13.20
C ASN A 212 -0.52 -3.47 -11.67
N LEU A 213 -0.08 -4.57 -11.07
CA LEU A 213 -0.26 -4.78 -9.64
C LEU A 213 0.87 -4.22 -8.77
N TYR A 214 2.12 -4.26 -9.23
CA TYR A 214 3.27 -4.02 -8.35
C TYR A 214 4.30 -3.03 -8.87
N ALA A 215 4.20 -2.51 -10.10
CA ALA A 215 5.19 -1.57 -10.64
C ALA A 215 5.45 -0.39 -9.68
N SER A 216 4.40 0.33 -9.28
CA SER A 216 4.55 1.47 -8.36
C SER A 216 5.16 1.09 -7.01
N GLY A 217 4.77 -0.06 -6.46
CA GLY A 217 5.33 -0.56 -5.21
C GLY A 217 6.80 -0.94 -5.32
N LEU A 218 7.22 -1.53 -6.46
CA LEU A 218 8.62 -1.86 -6.74
C LEU A 218 9.48 -0.61 -6.82
N VAL A 219 9.03 0.45 -7.51
CA VAL A 219 9.74 1.74 -7.57
C VAL A 219 9.97 2.29 -6.16
N LEU A 220 8.91 2.37 -5.34
CA LEU A 220 9.03 2.87 -3.98
C LEU A 220 9.99 2.02 -3.14
N ARG A 221 9.98 0.70 -3.32
CA ARG A 221 10.90 -0.21 -2.63
C ARG A 221 12.36 0.02 -3.05
N TYR A 222 12.61 0.20 -4.34
CA TYR A 222 13.94 0.50 -4.86
C TYR A 222 14.45 1.85 -4.39
N LEU A 223 13.63 2.90 -4.45
CA LEU A 223 14.02 4.23 -3.96
C LEU A 223 14.30 4.22 -2.45
N LYS A 224 13.49 3.49 -1.68
CA LYS A 224 13.71 3.30 -0.24
C LYS A 224 15.02 2.58 0.05
N ASN A 225 15.33 1.52 -0.70
CA ASN A 225 16.57 0.77 -0.54
C ASN A 225 17.79 1.61 -0.94
N TYR A 226 17.68 2.31 -2.06
CA TYR A 226 18.72 3.22 -2.55
C TYR A 226 19.05 4.30 -1.51
N ALA A 227 18.03 4.91 -0.88
CA ALA A 227 18.25 5.90 0.18
C ALA A 227 19.06 5.38 1.37
N ARG A 228 18.97 4.07 1.67
CA ARG A 228 19.63 3.45 2.82
C ARG A 228 21.01 2.90 2.50
N THR A 229 21.18 2.37 1.30
CA THR A 229 22.35 1.56 0.93
C THR A 229 23.18 2.17 -0.20
N ASN A 230 22.68 3.21 -0.86
CA ASN A 230 23.17 3.74 -2.14
C ASN A 230 23.25 2.67 -3.25
N ARG A 231 22.54 1.54 -3.10
CA ARG A 231 22.45 0.46 -4.09
C ARG A 231 21.02 0.39 -4.63
N VAL A 232 20.91 0.29 -5.95
CA VAL A 232 19.63 0.28 -6.66
C VAL A 232 18.87 -1.04 -6.43
N LEU A 233 19.57 -2.18 -6.51
CA LEU A 233 19.02 -3.50 -6.18
C LEU A 233 19.67 -4.07 -4.92
N ASP A 234 18.83 -4.58 -4.03
CA ASP A 234 19.25 -5.58 -3.06
C ASP A 234 19.13 -6.95 -3.71
N LEU A 235 20.23 -7.46 -4.28
CA LEU A 235 20.33 -8.80 -4.87
C LEU A 235 20.42 -9.90 -3.79
N SER A 236 19.77 -9.69 -2.64
CA SER A 236 19.65 -10.71 -1.61
C SER A 236 18.71 -11.83 -2.07
N MET A 237 18.93 -13.06 -1.59
CA MET A 237 18.03 -14.19 -1.86
C MET A 237 16.58 -13.88 -1.42
N SER A 238 16.41 -13.09 -0.35
CA SER A 238 15.12 -12.59 0.09
C SER A 238 14.48 -11.62 -0.92
N GLY A 239 15.28 -10.72 -1.50
CA GLY A 239 14.86 -9.82 -2.58
C GLY A 239 14.33 -10.59 -3.80
N ILE A 240 15.09 -11.58 -4.27
CA ILE A 240 14.71 -12.45 -5.40
C ILE A 240 13.42 -13.22 -5.08
N GLY A 241 13.34 -13.83 -3.90
CA GLY A 241 12.13 -14.55 -3.46
C GLY A 241 10.90 -13.64 -3.45
N SER A 242 11.05 -12.38 -3.02
CA SER A 242 9.95 -11.42 -3.03
C SER A 242 9.51 -11.00 -4.43
N ILE A 243 10.45 -10.88 -5.39
CA ILE A 243 10.12 -10.59 -6.79
C ILE A 243 9.38 -11.78 -7.40
N LEU A 244 9.85 -13.01 -7.15
CA LEU A 244 9.20 -14.21 -7.64
C LEU A 244 7.78 -14.36 -7.08
N GLN A 245 7.58 -14.07 -5.80
CA GLN A 245 6.25 -14.04 -5.18
C GLN A 245 5.35 -12.98 -5.82
N ILE A 246 5.87 -11.79 -6.13
CA ILE A 246 5.12 -10.74 -6.83
C ILE A 246 4.68 -11.21 -8.22
N VAL A 247 5.59 -11.80 -9.00
CA VAL A 247 5.28 -12.33 -10.33
C VAL A 247 4.26 -13.46 -10.23
N GLY A 248 4.46 -14.41 -9.32
CA GLY A 248 3.56 -15.56 -9.12
C GLY A 248 2.16 -15.14 -8.69
N THR A 249 2.04 -14.26 -7.70
CA THR A 249 0.73 -13.74 -7.26
C THR A 249 0.03 -12.93 -8.33
N SER A 250 0.77 -12.13 -9.09
CA SER A 250 0.22 -11.34 -10.20
C SER A 250 -0.23 -12.21 -11.36
N GLY A 251 0.56 -13.23 -11.71
CA GLY A 251 0.19 -14.23 -12.72
C GLY A 251 -1.05 -15.01 -12.32
N ALA A 252 -1.11 -15.50 -11.08
CA ALA A 252 -2.25 -16.27 -10.58
C ALA A 252 -3.55 -15.47 -10.64
N ILE A 253 -3.56 -14.22 -10.16
CA ILE A 253 -4.78 -13.40 -10.22
C ILE A 253 -5.12 -12.99 -11.66
N GLY A 254 -4.11 -12.83 -12.53
CA GLY A 254 -4.30 -12.67 -13.96
C GLY A 254 -4.98 -13.88 -14.59
N VAL A 255 -4.61 -15.10 -14.19
CA VAL A 255 -5.20 -16.35 -14.71
C VAL A 255 -6.64 -16.48 -14.25
N VAL A 256 -6.93 -16.15 -12.98
CA VAL A 256 -8.31 -16.08 -12.48
C VAL A 256 -9.15 -15.13 -13.35
N ALA A 257 -8.63 -13.94 -13.66
CA ALA A 257 -9.31 -12.99 -14.52
C ALA A 257 -9.44 -13.48 -15.98
N TYR A 258 -8.43 -14.17 -16.51
CA TYR A 258 -8.48 -14.79 -17.84
C TYR A 258 -9.63 -15.81 -17.94
N VAL A 259 -9.74 -16.69 -16.95
CA VAL A 259 -10.81 -17.70 -16.91
C VAL A 259 -12.17 -17.03 -16.71
N ALA A 260 -12.27 -16.00 -15.86
CA ALA A 260 -13.49 -15.22 -15.67
C ALA A 260 -13.99 -14.60 -16.99
N ASN A 261 -13.10 -13.93 -17.73
CA ASN A 261 -13.41 -13.35 -19.04
C ASN A 261 -13.89 -14.42 -20.03
N HIS A 262 -13.23 -15.58 -20.05
CA HIS A 262 -13.61 -16.68 -20.93
C HIS A 262 -15.00 -17.27 -20.60
N PHE A 263 -15.33 -17.39 -19.31
CA PHE A 263 -16.63 -17.88 -18.86
C PHE A 263 -17.75 -16.87 -19.13
N MET A 264 -17.48 -15.57 -19.12
CA MET A 264 -18.47 -14.55 -19.52
C MET A 264 -18.93 -14.67 -20.97
N LEU A 265 -18.15 -15.31 -21.84
CA LEU A 265 -18.56 -15.57 -23.23
C LEU A 265 -19.64 -16.66 -23.35
N HIS A 266 -19.90 -17.42 -22.28
CA HIS A 266 -20.83 -18.54 -22.25
C HIS A 266 -21.93 -18.24 -21.22
N GLU A 267 -23.18 -18.09 -21.68
CA GLU A 267 -24.32 -17.73 -20.82
C GLU A 267 -24.51 -18.71 -19.65
N GLU A 268 -24.24 -19.99 -19.87
CA GLU A 268 -24.35 -21.05 -18.86
C GLU A 268 -23.32 -20.92 -17.71
N ARG A 269 -22.21 -20.20 -17.93
CA ARG A 269 -21.09 -20.10 -16.98
C ARG A 269 -20.94 -18.73 -16.33
N VAL A 270 -21.93 -17.84 -16.50
CA VAL A 270 -21.92 -16.49 -15.93
C VAL A 270 -21.79 -16.51 -14.40
N LEU A 271 -22.42 -17.47 -13.72
CA LEU A 271 -22.31 -17.58 -12.26
C LEU A 271 -20.88 -17.95 -11.83
N GLU A 272 -20.22 -18.85 -12.54
CA GLU A 272 -18.81 -19.21 -12.30
C GLU A 272 -17.89 -18.00 -12.57
N ALA A 273 -18.15 -17.25 -13.64
CA ALA A 273 -17.43 -16.03 -13.94
C ALA A 273 -17.55 -14.98 -12.81
N ARG A 274 -18.76 -14.79 -12.27
CA ARG A 274 -19.01 -13.90 -11.13
C ARG A 274 -18.21 -14.31 -9.88
N VAL A 275 -18.09 -15.61 -9.59
CA VAL A 275 -17.26 -16.10 -8.48
C VAL A 275 -15.79 -15.77 -8.70
N LEU A 276 -15.29 -15.91 -9.93
CA LEU A 276 -13.90 -15.56 -10.26
C LEU A 276 -13.66 -14.05 -10.20
N TYR A 277 -14.61 -13.23 -10.65
CA TYR A 277 -14.55 -11.77 -10.46
C TYR A 277 -14.60 -11.36 -9.00
N PHE A 278 -15.33 -12.09 -8.16
CA PHE A 278 -15.28 -11.89 -6.71
C PHE A 278 -13.86 -12.10 -6.18
N CYS A 279 -13.16 -13.16 -6.61
CA CYS A 279 -11.77 -13.39 -6.20
C CYS A 279 -10.85 -12.22 -6.61
N VAL A 280 -11.05 -11.65 -7.82
CA VAL A 280 -10.28 -10.48 -8.30
C VAL A 280 -10.58 -9.23 -7.47
N ALA A 281 -11.86 -8.92 -7.25
CA ALA A 281 -12.28 -7.76 -6.45
C ALA A 281 -11.82 -7.89 -4.99
N TRP A 282 -11.99 -9.08 -4.40
CA TRP A 282 -11.54 -9.41 -3.06
C TRP A 282 -10.03 -9.23 -2.91
N PHE A 283 -9.23 -9.74 -3.85
CA PHE A 283 -7.79 -9.55 -3.86
C PHE A 283 -7.40 -8.07 -3.88
N ALA A 284 -8.03 -7.27 -4.75
CA ALA A 284 -7.74 -5.84 -4.84
C ALA A 284 -8.09 -5.09 -3.55
N LEU A 285 -9.27 -5.36 -2.96
CA LEU A 285 -9.71 -4.77 -1.70
C LEU A 285 -8.79 -5.20 -0.54
N HIS A 286 -8.42 -6.47 -0.48
CA HIS A 286 -7.51 -6.98 0.53
C HIS A 286 -6.14 -6.30 0.46
N LYS A 287 -5.59 -6.17 -0.75
CA LYS A 287 -4.27 -5.60 -0.99
C LYS A 287 -4.19 -4.10 -0.70
N TYR A 288 -5.16 -3.32 -1.16
CA TYR A 288 -5.07 -1.84 -1.15
C TYR A 288 -5.92 -1.17 -0.05
N TRP A 289 -6.99 -1.80 0.43
CA TRP A 289 -7.96 -1.16 1.32
C TRP A 289 -7.97 -1.70 2.74
N LYS A 290 -7.84 -3.03 2.93
CA LYS A 290 -7.94 -3.70 4.24
C LYS A 290 -7.13 -3.04 5.35
N LYS A 291 -5.84 -2.77 5.08
CA LYS A 291 -4.94 -2.16 6.07
C LYS A 291 -5.38 -0.75 6.46
N ALA A 292 -5.81 0.06 5.49
CA ALA A 292 -6.27 1.42 5.74
C ALA A 292 -7.55 1.42 6.59
N VAL A 293 -8.49 0.52 6.30
CA VAL A 293 -9.70 0.31 7.10
C VAL A 293 -9.35 -0.10 8.54
N GLY A 294 -8.42 -1.04 8.71
CA GLY A 294 -7.96 -1.43 10.05
C GLY A 294 -7.33 -0.27 10.82
N GLU A 295 -6.48 0.55 10.19
CA GLU A 295 -5.91 1.76 10.80
C GLU A 295 -7.00 2.76 11.19
N LEU A 296 -8.02 2.97 10.35
CA LEU A 296 -9.15 3.87 10.63
C LEU A 296 -10.01 3.36 11.79
N LEU A 297 -10.38 2.08 11.79
CA LEU A 297 -11.21 1.48 12.83
C LEU A 297 -10.49 1.53 14.19
N VAL A 298 -9.21 1.16 14.23
CA VAL A 298 -8.41 1.31 15.46
C VAL A 298 -8.41 2.78 15.90
N SER A 299 -8.14 3.73 14.99
CA SER A 299 -8.15 5.16 15.34
C SER A 299 -9.51 5.65 15.88
N MET A 300 -10.63 5.14 15.38
CA MET A 300 -11.97 5.55 15.84
C MET A 300 -12.34 4.92 17.18
N PHE A 301 -11.95 3.67 17.42
CA PHE A 301 -12.38 2.91 18.59
C PHE A 301 -11.36 2.88 19.73
N THR A 302 -10.12 3.35 19.53
CA THR A 302 -9.08 3.42 20.58
C THR A 302 -8.59 4.82 20.89
N LEU A 303 -9.11 5.87 20.27
CA LEU A 303 -8.79 7.23 20.69
C LEU A 303 -9.35 7.43 22.11
N PRO A 304 -8.54 7.78 23.13
CA PRO A 304 -9.09 8.20 24.39
C PRO A 304 -9.93 9.44 24.11
N THR A 305 -11.19 9.41 24.49
CA THR A 305 -11.98 10.62 24.72
C THR A 305 -11.16 11.48 25.68
N LYS A 306 -10.39 12.43 25.15
CA LYS A 306 -9.97 13.58 25.93
C LYS A 306 -11.25 14.34 26.23
N SER A 307 -11.97 13.89 27.25
CA SER A 307 -12.85 14.76 28.00
C SER A 307 -11.95 15.88 28.52
N LYS A 308 -11.94 16.99 27.80
CA LYS A 308 -11.63 18.27 28.42
C LYS A 308 -12.74 18.47 29.45
N THR A 309 -12.53 17.97 30.66
CA THR A 309 -13.17 18.55 31.84
C THR A 309 -12.64 19.97 31.93
N LEU A 310 -13.57 20.92 31.70
CA LEU A 310 -13.47 22.31 32.13
C LEU A 310 -13.04 22.39 33.59
#